data_AF-J4G0C1-F1
#
_entry.id   AF-J4G0C1-F1
#
_cell.length_a   1.000
_cell.length_b   1.000
_cell.length_c   1.000
_cell.angle_alpha   90.00
_cell.angle_beta   90.00
_cell.angle_gamma   90.00
#
_symmetry.space_group_name_H-M   'P 1'
#
loop_
_entity.id
_entity.type
_entity.pdbx_description
1 polymer ?
#
loop_
_entity_poly.entity_id
_entity_poly.type
_entity_poly.pdbx_seq_one_letter_code
_entity_poly.pdbx_strand_id
1 'polypeptide(L)'
;MSVPFSRLPEEIFKELARMELANRGVAKRFDHILDLAYGRKGKLKWELMNSILSDPTAPLPERIIPTVEKSRPPVYSAELSALLMSTYSHKKKPLTRNALRSPPTLPARANPESDAARLLGPLSKRRKVNILWRFYTDQIQRVYPPLQVAVESGSAGETRYLTDLTSLKHAGIRAVGMQNQDILQDIQSLATHHTCLANSLEDQEAASPSPLSSSHLSPRFIRRRFAHLLGRLPILTYREVLDTTAQPGQHGGKYRVSISPSAIHPSLRFSPNHLVNAGADDIAWFESAQLEEKMRKEFSKQQRAERLSSGNRSI
;
A
#
# COMPACT_ATOMS: atom_id res chain seq x y z
N MET A 1 4.06 14.07 50.94
CA MET A 1 3.26 12.92 50.48
C MET A 1 3.92 12.36 49.22
N SER A 2 4.66 11.27 49.36
CA SER A 2 5.32 10.58 48.23
C SER A 2 4.27 9.76 47.48
N VAL A 3 4.02 10.11 46.22
CA VAL A 3 3.20 9.30 45.34
C VAL A 3 3.99 7.99 45.12
N PRO A 4 3.44 6.81 45.48
CA PRO A 4 4.14 5.56 45.24
C PRO A 4 4.41 5.44 43.75
N PHE A 5 5.68 5.20 43.39
CA PHE A 5 6.12 4.97 42.02
C PHE A 5 5.42 3.71 41.51
N SER A 6 4.22 3.90 40.97
CA SER A 6 3.40 2.86 40.37
C SER A 6 4.27 2.19 39.30
N ARG A 7 4.50 0.88 39.46
CA ARG A 7 5.31 0.07 38.54
C ARG A 7 4.94 0.45 37.12
N LEU A 8 5.89 1.05 36.38
CA LEU A 8 5.70 1.30 34.96
C LEU A 8 5.29 -0.04 34.33
N PRO A 9 4.22 -0.08 33.52
CA PRO A 9 3.74 -1.32 32.94
C PRO A 9 4.89 -2.02 32.21
N GLU A 10 5.00 -3.35 32.38
CA GLU A 10 6.07 -4.17 31.78
C GLU A 10 6.21 -3.97 30.26
N GLU A 11 5.15 -3.49 29.61
CA GLU A 11 5.11 -3.12 28.20
C GLU A 11 6.09 -1.99 27.87
N ILE A 12 6.23 -0.98 28.73
CA ILE A 12 7.15 0.16 28.52
C ILE A 12 8.59 -0.33 28.50
N PHE A 13 8.98 -1.21 29.43
CA PHE A 13 10.33 -1.79 29.44
C PHE A 13 10.61 -2.62 28.18
N LYS A 14 9.61 -3.37 27.69
CA LYS A 14 9.73 -4.12 26.44
C LYS A 14 9.88 -3.19 25.23
N GLU A 15 9.23 -2.04 25.22
CA GLU A 15 9.38 -1.04 24.16
C GLU A 15 10.72 -0.32 24.22
N LEU A 16 11.16 0.08 25.42
CA LEU A 16 12.48 0.67 25.65
C LEU A 16 13.59 -0.28 25.17
N ALA A 17 13.53 -1.56 25.55
CA ALA A 17 14.49 -2.55 25.08
C ALA A 17 14.48 -2.71 23.54
N ARG A 18 13.32 -2.56 22.88
CA ARG A 18 13.25 -2.57 21.40
C ARG A 18 13.89 -1.30 20.81
N MET A 19 13.71 -0.14 21.43
CA MET A 19 14.33 1.12 21.02
C MET A 19 15.84 1.06 21.16
N GLU A 20 16.37 0.54 22.27
CA GLU A 20 17.82 0.34 22.43
C GLU A 20 18.40 -0.57 21.35
N LEU A 21 17.74 -1.70 21.06
CA LEU A 21 18.19 -2.60 19.99
C LEU A 21 18.12 -1.95 18.60
N ALA A 22 17.11 -1.12 18.34
CA ALA A 22 17.02 -0.37 17.10
C ALA A 22 18.14 0.66 16.98
N ASN A 23 18.43 1.37 18.08
CA ASN A 23 19.56 2.30 18.16
C ASN A 23 20.88 1.54 17.93
N ARG A 24 21.04 0.31 18.41
CA ARG A 24 22.24 -0.52 18.09
C ARG A 24 22.32 -1.00 16.62
N GLY A 25 21.35 -0.64 15.77
CA GLY A 25 21.35 -1.02 14.35
C GLY A 25 20.69 -2.36 14.05
N VAL A 26 19.89 -2.92 14.96
CA VAL A 26 19.13 -4.15 14.70
C VAL A 26 17.97 -3.85 13.75
N ALA A 27 18.16 -4.15 12.46
CA ALA A 27 17.23 -3.81 11.37
C ALA A 27 15.76 -4.14 11.65
N LYS A 28 15.46 -5.34 12.16
CA LYS A 28 14.07 -5.76 12.45
C LYS A 28 13.40 -4.91 13.52
N ARG A 29 14.16 -4.42 14.51
CA ARG A 29 13.63 -3.56 15.59
C ARG A 29 13.46 -2.13 15.09
N PHE A 30 14.40 -1.66 14.28
CA PHE A 30 14.28 -0.37 13.60
C PHE A 30 13.05 -0.32 12.68
N ASP A 31 12.86 -1.33 11.82
CA ASP A 31 11.67 -1.44 10.96
C ASP A 31 10.36 -1.46 11.76
N HIS A 32 10.37 -2.06 12.95
CA HIS A 32 9.21 -2.09 13.83
C HIS A 32 8.87 -0.72 14.41
N ILE A 33 9.87 0.08 14.79
CA ILE A 33 9.68 1.45 15.27
C ILE A 33 9.15 2.32 14.13
N LEU A 34 9.72 2.23 12.93
CA LEU A 34 9.19 2.91 11.75
C LEU A 34 7.74 2.48 11.46
N ASP A 35 7.41 1.20 11.61
CA ASP A 35 6.04 0.71 11.45
C ASP A 35 5.05 1.32 12.43
N LEU A 36 5.47 1.57 13.67
CA LEU A 36 4.62 2.20 14.67
C LEU A 36 4.50 3.70 14.38
N ALA A 37 5.63 4.38 14.19
CA ALA A 37 5.70 5.83 13.95
C ALA A 37 4.88 6.27 12.74
N TYR A 38 4.93 5.51 11.64
CA TYR A 38 4.23 5.85 10.39
C TYR A 38 2.93 5.04 10.18
N GLY A 39 2.36 4.50 11.25
CA GLY A 39 1.01 3.91 11.23
C GLY A 39 0.88 2.68 10.33
N ARG A 40 1.93 1.85 10.22
CA ARG A 40 1.84 0.53 9.57
C ARG A 40 1.30 -0.53 10.53
N LYS A 41 1.45 -0.30 11.83
CA LYS A 41 0.99 -1.14 12.95
C LYS A 41 0.34 -0.28 14.04
N GLY A 42 -0.34 -0.94 14.98
CA GLY A 42 -0.89 -0.31 16.18
C GLY A 42 -2.08 0.60 15.91
N LYS A 43 -2.31 1.52 16.84
CA LYS A 43 -3.47 2.44 16.86
C LYS A 43 -3.47 3.41 15.67
N LEU A 44 -2.32 4.01 15.36
CA LEU A 44 -2.20 4.95 14.25
C LEU A 44 -2.60 4.31 12.91
N LYS A 45 -2.27 3.02 12.68
CA LYS A 45 -2.75 2.30 11.50
C LYS A 45 -4.28 2.29 11.40
N TRP A 46 -4.96 2.07 12.53
CA TRP A 46 -6.42 2.06 12.57
C TRP A 46 -6.99 3.44 12.32
N GLU A 47 -6.42 4.50 12.91
CA GLU A 47 -6.85 5.89 12.68
C GLU A 47 -6.71 6.29 11.20
N LEU A 48 -5.56 5.97 10.59
CA LEU A 48 -5.33 6.21 9.16
C LEU A 48 -6.34 5.44 8.29
N MET A 49 -6.57 4.15 8.56
CA MET A 49 -7.53 3.35 7.79
C MET A 49 -8.97 3.80 8.00
N ASN A 50 -9.35 4.16 9.23
CA ASN A 50 -10.74 4.50 9.58
C ASN A 50 -11.27 5.69 8.77
N SER A 51 -10.38 6.64 8.44
CA SER A 51 -10.71 7.74 7.53
C SER A 51 -11.23 7.20 6.19
N ILE A 52 -10.56 6.22 5.58
CA ILE A 52 -10.88 5.65 4.26
C ILE A 52 -12.11 4.73 4.31
N LEU A 53 -12.32 4.04 5.44
CA LEU A 53 -13.42 3.09 5.61
C LEU A 53 -14.79 3.76 5.74
N SER A 54 -14.84 4.99 6.23
CA SER A 54 -16.10 5.71 6.49
C SER A 54 -16.41 6.62 5.32
N ASP A 55 -17.13 6.16 4.30
CA ASP A 55 -17.57 7.03 3.21
C ASP A 55 -18.97 7.60 3.53
N PRO A 56 -19.08 8.90 3.89
CA PRO A 56 -20.37 9.50 4.19
C PRO A 56 -21.21 9.75 2.92
N THR A 57 -20.58 9.79 1.75
CA THR A 57 -21.25 10.12 0.47
C THR A 57 -21.81 8.88 -0.22
N ALA A 58 -21.23 7.71 0.05
CA ALA A 58 -21.68 6.46 -0.56
C ALA A 58 -23.06 6.04 -0.06
N PRO A 59 -24.01 5.68 -0.95
CA PRO A 59 -25.29 5.14 -0.55
C PRO A 59 -25.11 3.82 0.21
N LEU A 60 -25.82 3.66 1.31
CA LEU A 60 -25.77 2.41 2.08
C LEU A 60 -26.39 1.26 1.26
N PRO A 61 -25.70 0.12 1.14
CA PRO A 61 -26.21 -1.01 0.39
C PRO A 61 -27.42 -1.63 1.07
N GLU A 62 -28.25 -2.30 0.29
CA GLU A 62 -29.45 -2.97 0.77
C GLU A 62 -29.14 -4.03 1.84
N ARG A 63 -30.05 -4.17 2.80
CA ARG A 63 -29.95 -5.16 3.86
C ARG A 63 -30.18 -6.56 3.28
N ILE A 64 -29.26 -7.50 3.53
CA ILE A 64 -29.44 -8.90 3.10
C ILE A 64 -30.60 -9.55 3.89
N ILE A 65 -30.75 -9.19 5.16
CA ILE A 65 -31.85 -9.60 6.04
C ILE A 65 -32.64 -8.33 6.40
N PRO A 66 -33.89 -8.15 5.90
CA PRO A 66 -34.62 -6.90 6.03
C PRO A 66 -34.74 -6.38 7.48
N THR A 67 -34.95 -7.29 8.42
CA THR A 67 -35.14 -6.99 9.85
C THR A 67 -33.86 -6.67 10.60
N VAL A 68 -32.67 -6.93 10.04
CA VAL A 68 -31.38 -6.81 10.75
C VAL A 68 -30.48 -5.79 10.05
N GLU A 69 -30.27 -4.63 10.65
CA GLU A 69 -29.46 -3.56 10.04
C GLU A 69 -27.99 -3.96 9.84
N LYS A 70 -27.43 -4.71 10.78
CA LYS A 70 -26.05 -5.25 10.70
C LYS A 70 -25.84 -6.26 9.57
N SER A 71 -26.92 -6.65 8.87
CA SER A 71 -26.85 -7.54 7.72
C SER A 71 -26.49 -6.83 6.40
N ARG A 72 -26.29 -5.52 6.42
CA ARG A 72 -25.78 -4.78 5.25
C ARG A 72 -24.40 -5.33 4.86
N PRO A 73 -24.13 -5.52 3.56
CA PRO A 73 -22.81 -5.89 3.10
C PRO A 73 -21.83 -4.73 3.34
N PRO A 74 -20.53 -5.01 3.44
CA PRO A 74 -19.52 -3.98 3.57
C PRO A 74 -19.46 -3.10 2.31
N VAL A 75 -19.24 -1.80 2.50
CA VAL A 75 -19.09 -0.82 1.42
C VAL A 75 -17.61 -0.67 1.07
N TYR A 76 -17.29 -0.68 -0.21
CA TYR A 76 -15.95 -0.43 -0.71
C TYR A 76 -15.91 0.98 -1.31
N SER A 77 -15.32 1.94 -0.60
CA SER A 77 -15.04 3.27 -1.15
C SER A 77 -14.11 3.16 -2.37
N ALA A 78 -14.12 4.16 -3.25
CA ALA A 78 -13.26 4.17 -4.43
C ALA A 78 -11.76 4.13 -4.05
N GLU A 79 -11.39 4.86 -2.99
CA GLU A 79 -10.07 4.85 -2.35
C GLU A 79 -9.69 3.43 -1.89
N LEU A 80 -10.56 2.79 -1.10
CA LEU A 80 -10.31 1.44 -0.58
C LEU A 80 -10.22 0.41 -1.70
N SER A 81 -11.08 0.52 -2.72
CA SER A 81 -11.08 -0.38 -3.87
C SER A 81 -9.76 -0.32 -4.62
N ALA A 82 -9.24 0.88 -4.87
CA ALA A 82 -7.94 1.07 -5.51
C ALA A 82 -6.80 0.46 -4.66
N LEU A 83 -6.84 0.64 -3.34
CA LEU A 83 -5.86 0.06 -2.41
C LEU A 83 -5.94 -1.47 -2.34
N LEU A 84 -7.12 -2.07 -2.44
CA LEU A 84 -7.30 -3.51 -2.41
C LEU A 84 -6.87 -4.18 -3.72
N MET A 85 -7.04 -3.48 -4.84
CA MET A 85 -6.69 -3.97 -6.17
C MET A 85 -5.22 -3.74 -6.54
N SER A 86 -4.52 -2.86 -5.84
CA SER A 86 -3.11 -2.57 -6.10
C SER A 86 -2.15 -3.57 -5.42
N THR A 87 -1.08 -3.91 -6.14
CA THR A 87 0.02 -4.75 -5.65
C THR A 87 0.88 -4.05 -4.60
N TYR A 88 0.88 -2.71 -4.57
CA TYR A 88 1.78 -1.93 -3.72
C TYR A 88 1.22 -1.68 -2.31
N SER A 89 -0.09 -1.54 -2.19
CA SER A 89 -0.78 -1.32 -0.92
C SER A 89 -1.17 -2.62 -0.21
N HIS A 90 -1.19 -3.75 -0.92
CA HIS A 90 -1.67 -5.00 -0.38
C HIS A 90 -0.52 -5.95 0.00
N LYS A 91 -0.51 -6.44 1.25
CA LYS A 91 0.54 -7.34 1.76
C LYS A 91 0.64 -8.69 1.03
N LYS A 92 -0.46 -9.15 0.43
CA LYS A 92 -0.58 -10.42 -0.29
C LYS A 92 -0.99 -10.17 -1.74
N LYS A 93 -1.44 -11.20 -2.44
CA LYS A 93 -2.01 -11.06 -3.79
C LYS A 93 -3.13 -9.99 -3.81
N PRO A 94 -3.09 -9.01 -4.73
CA PRO A 94 -4.15 -8.01 -4.86
C PRO A 94 -5.48 -8.66 -5.26
N LEU A 95 -6.58 -7.99 -4.91
CA LEU A 95 -7.92 -8.44 -5.27
C LEU A 95 -8.26 -8.11 -6.72
N THR A 96 -9.04 -8.99 -7.36
CA THR A 96 -9.67 -8.68 -8.63
C THR A 96 -10.97 -7.92 -8.41
N ARG A 97 -11.42 -7.16 -9.41
CA ARG A 97 -12.69 -6.43 -9.34
C ARG A 97 -13.89 -7.37 -9.05
N ASN A 98 -13.85 -8.58 -9.59
CA ASN A 98 -14.87 -9.60 -9.35
C ASN A 98 -14.83 -10.10 -7.90
N ALA A 99 -13.65 -10.22 -7.29
CA ALA A 99 -13.51 -10.63 -5.89
C ALA A 99 -14.05 -9.58 -4.90
N LEU A 100 -14.12 -8.30 -5.28
CA LEU A 100 -14.78 -7.26 -4.47
C LEU A 100 -16.30 -7.46 -4.43
N ARG A 101 -16.91 -7.89 -5.55
CA ARG A 101 -18.37 -8.14 -5.64
C ARG A 101 -18.76 -9.49 -5.04
N SER A 102 -18.03 -10.53 -5.40
CA SER A 102 -18.26 -11.91 -4.96
C SER A 102 -16.94 -12.49 -4.48
N PRO A 103 -16.71 -12.56 -3.16
CA PRO A 103 -15.43 -13.02 -2.65
C PRO A 103 -15.22 -14.49 -2.98
N PRO A 104 -13.96 -14.93 -3.21
CA PRO A 104 -13.65 -16.31 -3.56
C PRO A 104 -13.97 -17.31 -2.43
N THR A 105 -14.17 -16.83 -1.20
CA THR A 105 -14.60 -17.64 -0.05
C THR A 105 -16.10 -17.93 -0.06
N LEU A 106 -16.88 -17.25 -0.91
CA LEU A 106 -18.32 -17.47 -1.03
C LEU A 106 -18.57 -18.71 -1.88
N PRO A 107 -19.30 -19.73 -1.37
CA PRO A 107 -19.59 -20.93 -2.15
C PRO A 107 -20.56 -20.62 -3.29
N ALA A 108 -20.50 -21.39 -4.37
CA ALA A 108 -21.41 -21.27 -5.51
C ALA A 108 -22.89 -21.28 -5.09
N ARG A 109 -23.22 -22.03 -4.01
CA ARG A 109 -24.54 -22.08 -3.35
C ARG A 109 -25.13 -20.73 -2.95
N ALA A 110 -24.33 -19.68 -2.87
CA ALA A 110 -24.83 -18.34 -2.59
C ALA A 110 -25.67 -17.75 -3.73
N ASN A 111 -25.51 -18.27 -4.96
CA ASN A 111 -26.35 -17.98 -6.09
C ASN A 111 -27.48 -19.01 -6.13
N PRO A 112 -28.76 -18.59 -6.02
CA PRO A 112 -29.89 -19.52 -5.98
C PRO A 112 -30.07 -20.30 -7.28
N GLU A 113 -29.57 -19.77 -8.39
CA GLU A 113 -29.63 -20.39 -9.72
C GLU A 113 -28.55 -21.45 -9.96
N SER A 114 -27.53 -21.53 -9.08
CA SER A 114 -26.44 -22.49 -9.26
C SER A 114 -26.90 -23.93 -9.00
N ASP A 115 -26.31 -24.89 -9.72
CA ASP A 115 -26.61 -26.32 -9.53
C ASP A 115 -26.31 -26.79 -8.10
N ALA A 116 -25.28 -26.22 -7.47
CA ALA A 116 -24.97 -26.49 -6.06
C ALA A 116 -26.09 -26.05 -5.11
N ALA A 117 -26.76 -24.93 -5.40
CA ALA A 117 -27.92 -24.48 -4.62
C ALA A 117 -29.15 -25.36 -4.90
N ARG A 118 -29.32 -25.86 -6.12
CA ARG A 118 -30.39 -26.80 -6.47
C ARG A 118 -30.22 -28.15 -5.77
N LEU A 119 -28.99 -28.67 -5.75
CA LEU A 119 -28.66 -29.96 -5.15
C LEU A 119 -28.67 -29.93 -3.60
N LEU A 120 -28.08 -28.90 -3.00
CA LEU A 120 -27.84 -28.84 -1.55
C LEU A 120 -28.71 -27.80 -0.81
N GLY A 121 -29.57 -27.08 -1.52
CA GLY A 121 -30.32 -25.93 -1.02
C GLY A 121 -29.52 -24.62 -0.98
N PRO A 122 -30.21 -23.46 -1.03
CA PRO A 122 -29.58 -22.13 -1.02
C PRO A 122 -28.84 -21.84 0.28
N LEU A 123 -27.79 -21.02 0.20
CA LEU A 123 -27.02 -20.59 1.37
C LEU A 123 -27.87 -19.69 2.29
N SER A 124 -27.87 -19.96 3.60
CA SER A 124 -28.60 -19.10 4.55
C SER A 124 -28.09 -17.65 4.53
N LYS A 125 -29.02 -16.69 4.58
CA LYS A 125 -28.72 -15.24 4.54
C LYS A 125 -27.69 -14.82 5.60
N ARG A 126 -27.84 -15.33 6.84
CA ARG A 126 -26.89 -15.06 7.94
C ARG A 126 -25.48 -15.56 7.62
N ARG A 127 -25.35 -16.76 7.05
CA ARG A 127 -24.04 -17.31 6.66
C ARG A 127 -23.40 -16.51 5.53
N LYS A 128 -24.19 -16.05 4.54
CA LYS A 128 -23.73 -15.14 3.49
C LYS A 128 -23.15 -13.84 4.08
N VAL A 129 -23.89 -13.18 4.97
CA VAL A 129 -23.45 -11.96 5.69
C VAL A 129 -22.12 -12.22 6.42
N ASN A 130 -22.03 -13.30 7.20
CA ASN A 130 -20.83 -13.62 7.96
C ASN A 130 -19.61 -13.86 7.07
N ILE A 131 -19.77 -14.54 5.94
CA ILE A 131 -18.67 -14.78 4.98
C ILE A 131 -18.19 -13.46 4.39
N LEU A 132 -19.11 -12.58 3.97
CA LEU A 132 -18.79 -11.26 3.42
C LEU A 132 -18.00 -10.40 4.41
N TRP A 133 -18.47 -10.30 5.66
CA TRP A 133 -17.80 -9.51 6.70
C TRP A 133 -16.45 -10.10 7.13
N ARG A 134 -16.33 -11.43 7.22
CA ARG A 134 -15.05 -12.08 7.49
C ARG A 134 -14.04 -11.82 6.38
N PHE A 135 -14.47 -11.92 5.12
CA PHE A 135 -13.61 -11.61 3.99
C PHE A 135 -13.17 -10.14 4.04
N TYR A 136 -14.11 -9.21 4.17
CA TYR A 136 -13.82 -7.77 4.23
C TYR A 136 -12.83 -7.39 5.33
N THR A 137 -13.06 -7.86 6.56
CA THR A 137 -12.16 -7.57 7.70
C THR A 137 -10.77 -8.15 7.50
N ASP A 138 -10.65 -9.38 6.99
CA ASP A 138 -9.37 -10.00 6.64
C ASP A 138 -8.63 -9.22 5.54
N GLN A 139 -9.34 -8.74 4.51
CA GLN A 139 -8.72 -7.95 3.44
C GLN A 139 -8.25 -6.57 3.95
N ILE A 140 -9.04 -5.86 4.75
CA ILE A 140 -8.64 -4.56 5.32
C ILE A 140 -7.38 -4.67 6.19
N GLN A 141 -7.26 -5.72 7.00
CA GLN A 141 -6.08 -5.92 7.84
C GLN A 141 -4.78 -6.07 7.03
N ARG A 142 -4.90 -6.49 5.76
CA ARG A 142 -3.79 -6.71 4.83
C ARG A 142 -3.40 -5.47 4.02
N VAL A 143 -4.20 -4.41 4.05
CA VAL A 143 -3.90 -3.15 3.37
C VAL A 143 -2.95 -2.29 4.21
N TYR A 144 -2.02 -1.63 3.53
CA TYR A 144 -1.21 -0.53 4.06
C TYR A 144 -1.97 0.78 3.87
N PRO A 145 -2.23 1.55 4.95
CA PRO A 145 -2.92 2.83 4.81
C PRO A 145 -2.05 3.84 4.05
N PRO A 146 -2.55 4.60 3.07
CA PRO A 146 -1.81 5.73 2.52
C PRO A 146 -1.58 6.80 3.59
N LEU A 147 -0.47 7.53 3.49
CA LEU A 147 -0.20 8.68 4.36
C LEU A 147 -0.78 9.98 3.82
N GLN A 148 -0.82 10.08 2.49
CA GLN A 148 -1.27 11.25 1.76
C GLN A 148 -2.03 10.84 0.50
N VAL A 149 -2.89 11.74 0.05
CA VAL A 149 -3.54 11.69 -1.25
C VAL A 149 -2.99 12.82 -2.11
N ALA A 150 -2.61 12.51 -3.34
CA ALA A 150 -2.18 13.49 -4.33
C ALA A 150 -3.24 13.62 -5.43
N VAL A 151 -3.45 14.82 -5.93
CA VAL A 151 -4.29 15.07 -7.12
C VAL A 151 -3.36 15.19 -8.33
N GLU A 152 -3.58 14.35 -9.33
CA GLU A 152 -2.91 14.46 -10.62
C GLU A 152 -3.72 15.44 -11.48
N SER A 153 -3.17 16.63 -11.69
CA SER A 153 -3.70 17.61 -12.63
C SER A 153 -2.84 17.59 -13.88
N GLY A 154 -3.44 17.23 -15.01
CA GLY A 154 -2.78 17.17 -16.31
C GLY A 154 -3.23 18.32 -17.19
N SER A 155 -2.37 19.31 -17.38
CA SER A 155 -2.53 20.30 -18.46
C SER A 155 -1.49 19.99 -19.54
N ALA A 156 -1.97 19.69 -20.75
CA ALA A 156 -1.21 19.57 -22.01
C ALA A 156 0.29 19.21 -21.90
N GLY A 157 0.64 18.09 -21.25
CA GLY A 157 1.98 17.51 -21.27
C GLY A 157 2.74 17.48 -19.94
N GLU A 158 2.33 18.24 -18.93
CA GLU A 158 2.96 18.22 -17.60
C GLU A 158 2.00 17.64 -16.55
N THR A 159 2.37 16.50 -15.97
CA THR A 159 1.63 15.91 -14.84
C THR A 159 2.14 16.52 -13.54
N ARG A 160 1.34 17.40 -12.92
CA ARG A 160 1.65 17.95 -11.61
C ARG A 160 0.89 17.17 -10.53
N TYR A 161 1.60 16.80 -9.47
CA TYR A 161 1.03 16.17 -8.30
C TYR A 161 0.81 17.23 -7.23
N LEU A 162 -0.45 17.55 -6.95
CA LEU A 162 -0.83 18.53 -5.95
C LEU A 162 -1.24 17.81 -4.67
N THR A 163 -0.59 18.14 -3.55
CA THR A 163 -0.89 17.57 -2.22
C THR A 163 -1.65 18.54 -1.31
N ASP A 164 -1.94 19.75 -1.78
CA ASP A 164 -2.54 20.79 -0.96
C ASP A 164 -4.00 20.47 -0.59
N LEU A 165 -4.41 20.85 0.63
CA LEU A 165 -5.81 20.72 1.06
C LEU A 165 -6.78 21.46 0.15
N THR A 166 -6.37 22.60 -0.40
CA THR A 166 -7.19 23.38 -1.32
C THR A 166 -7.49 22.54 -2.55
N SER A 167 -6.46 22.02 -3.22
CA SER A 167 -6.60 21.16 -4.40
C SER A 167 -7.47 19.92 -4.13
N LEU A 168 -7.29 19.27 -2.97
CA LEU A 168 -8.13 18.14 -2.56
C LEU A 168 -9.60 18.54 -2.37
N LYS A 169 -9.87 19.66 -1.70
CA LYS A 169 -11.24 20.17 -1.50
C LYS A 169 -11.91 20.54 -2.82
N HIS A 170 -11.19 21.16 -3.75
CA HIS A 170 -11.70 21.48 -5.09
C HIS A 170 -12.06 20.22 -5.87
N ALA A 171 -11.26 19.15 -5.74
CA ALA A 171 -11.55 17.87 -6.35
C ALA A 171 -12.63 17.04 -5.62
N GLY A 172 -13.19 17.54 -4.50
CA GLY A 172 -14.15 16.82 -3.68
C GLY A 172 -13.56 15.61 -2.94
N ILE A 173 -12.24 15.57 -2.78
CA ILE A 173 -11.52 14.47 -2.14
C ILE A 173 -11.30 14.79 -0.68
N ARG A 174 -11.50 13.78 0.17
CA ARG A 174 -11.19 13.89 1.58
C ARG A 174 -9.69 13.75 1.82
N ALA A 175 -9.15 14.62 2.67
CA ALA A 175 -7.78 14.48 3.17
C ALA A 175 -7.65 13.22 4.03
N VAL A 176 -6.58 12.45 3.83
CA VAL A 176 -6.31 11.21 4.56
C VAL A 176 -5.09 11.40 5.44
N GLY A 177 -5.18 10.93 6.69
CA GLY A 177 -4.03 10.70 7.54
C GLY A 177 -3.23 11.95 7.91
N MET A 178 -1.98 12.01 7.45
CA MET A 178 -1.00 13.04 7.82
C MET A 178 -0.80 14.05 6.67
N GLN A 179 -1.88 14.38 5.97
CA GLN A 179 -1.86 15.36 4.88
C GLN A 179 -1.29 16.71 5.37
N ASN A 180 -0.46 17.36 4.54
CA ASN A 180 0.21 18.66 4.78
C ASN A 180 1.26 18.70 5.89
N GLN A 181 1.77 17.55 6.32
CA GLN A 181 2.91 17.50 7.23
C GLN A 181 4.23 17.26 6.49
N ASP A 182 4.21 17.20 5.15
CA ASP A 182 5.34 16.88 4.26
C ASP A 182 6.15 15.65 4.66
N ILE A 183 5.57 14.78 5.50
CA ILE A 183 6.21 13.59 6.05
C ILE A 183 6.71 12.66 4.95
N LEU A 184 5.97 12.53 3.84
CA LEU A 184 6.45 11.68 2.75
C LEU A 184 7.71 12.27 2.11
N GLN A 185 7.77 13.58 1.94
CA GLN A 185 8.92 14.27 1.36
C GLN A 185 10.13 14.18 2.29
N ASP A 186 9.92 14.29 3.60
CA ASP A 186 10.96 14.03 4.61
C ASP A 186 11.47 12.59 4.56
N ILE A 187 10.57 11.61 4.47
CA ILE A 187 10.99 10.20 4.34
C ILE A 187 11.75 9.98 3.03
N GLN A 188 11.30 10.61 1.95
CA GLN A 188 11.97 10.55 0.65
C GLN A 188 13.36 11.16 0.72
N SER A 189 13.52 12.33 1.35
CA SER A 189 14.81 12.97 1.53
C SER A 189 15.75 12.06 2.32
N LEU A 190 15.30 11.49 3.45
CA LEU A 190 16.08 10.53 4.25
C LEU A 190 16.44 9.24 3.49
N ALA A 191 15.63 8.84 2.51
CA ALA A 191 15.86 7.66 1.67
C ALA A 191 16.73 7.94 0.44
N THR A 192 16.76 9.18 -0.06
CA THR A 192 17.54 9.54 -1.24
C THR A 192 18.86 10.15 -0.88
N HIS A 193 18.96 10.96 0.20
CA HIS A 193 20.13 11.75 0.56
C HIS A 193 21.40 10.94 0.33
N HIS A 194 21.99 11.22 -0.83
CA HIS A 194 23.35 10.92 -1.11
C HIS A 194 24.07 11.80 -0.10
N THR A 195 24.93 11.22 0.72
CA THR A 195 26.16 11.93 1.07
C THR A 195 26.79 12.26 -0.27
N CYS A 196 26.33 13.34 -0.90
CA CYS A 196 26.99 13.93 -2.04
C CYS A 196 28.36 14.21 -1.46
N LEU A 197 29.34 13.46 -1.95
CA LEU A 197 30.73 13.75 -1.69
C LEU A 197 30.87 15.22 -2.03
N ALA A 198 31.01 16.04 -1.00
CA ALA A 198 31.14 17.47 -1.07
C ALA A 198 32.48 17.78 -1.76
N ASN A 199 32.49 17.63 -3.07
CA ASN A 199 33.60 18.08 -3.92
C ASN A 199 33.36 19.53 -4.38
N SER A 200 32.20 20.13 -4.07
CA SER A 200 32.00 21.58 -4.21
C SER A 200 32.31 22.24 -2.87
N LEU A 201 33.53 22.77 -2.75
CA LEU A 201 34.02 23.49 -1.58
C LEU A 201 33.31 24.84 -1.35
N GLU A 202 32.53 25.33 -2.33
CA GLU A 202 32.03 26.71 -2.33
C GLU A 202 30.62 26.91 -1.73
N ASP A 203 29.83 25.85 -1.50
CA ASP A 203 28.45 25.96 -0.98
C ASP A 203 28.27 25.59 0.51
N GLN A 204 29.37 25.46 1.28
CA GLN A 204 29.30 24.95 2.66
C GLN A 204 28.79 25.95 3.72
N GLU A 205 28.76 27.25 3.45
CA GLU A 205 28.46 28.24 4.51
C GLU A 205 26.97 28.39 4.87
N ALA A 206 26.03 27.86 4.07
CA ALA A 206 24.59 27.99 4.34
C ALA A 206 23.85 26.65 4.56
N ALA A 207 24.53 25.51 4.43
CA ALA A 207 23.90 24.20 4.57
C ALA A 207 23.66 23.87 6.05
N SER A 208 22.43 24.06 6.52
CA SER A 208 21.97 23.62 7.84
C SER A 208 22.41 22.16 8.10
N PRO A 209 23.00 21.85 9.27
CA PRO A 209 23.53 20.53 9.56
C PRO A 209 22.43 19.48 9.35
N SER A 210 22.68 18.52 8.46
CA SER A 210 21.73 17.42 8.24
C SER A 210 21.43 16.74 9.58
N PRO A 211 20.15 16.54 9.94
CA PRO A 211 19.78 15.98 11.26
C PRO A 211 20.32 14.56 11.48
N LEU A 212 20.74 13.88 10.40
CA LEU A 212 21.35 12.56 10.46
C LEU A 212 22.84 12.57 10.84
N SER A 213 23.52 13.71 10.83
CA SER A 213 24.96 13.78 11.13
C SER A 213 25.30 13.45 12.58
N SER A 214 24.34 13.56 13.51
CA SER A 214 24.50 13.22 14.92
C SER A 214 24.22 11.75 15.25
N SER A 215 23.74 10.97 14.27
CA SER A 215 23.41 9.56 14.45
C SER A 215 24.68 8.70 14.42
N HIS A 216 24.82 7.79 15.39
CA HIS A 216 25.88 6.77 15.38
C HIS A 216 25.60 5.61 14.41
N LEU A 217 24.42 5.58 13.78
CA LEU A 217 24.09 4.60 12.76
C LEU A 217 24.68 5.03 11.42
N SER A 218 25.24 4.07 10.67
CA SER A 218 25.73 4.32 9.31
C SER A 218 24.63 4.96 8.43
N PRO A 219 24.94 6.03 7.67
CA PRO A 219 23.98 6.64 6.75
C PRO A 219 23.36 5.64 5.77
N ARG A 220 24.14 4.65 5.31
CA ARG A 220 23.67 3.56 4.43
C ARG A 220 22.59 2.71 5.10
N PHE A 221 22.73 2.45 6.40
CA PHE A 221 21.72 1.70 7.17
C PHE A 221 20.40 2.47 7.19
N ILE A 222 20.44 3.74 7.61
CA ILE A 222 19.28 4.63 7.71
C ILE A 222 18.56 4.73 6.36
N ARG A 223 19.31 5.09 5.30
CA ARG A 223 18.79 5.23 3.95
C ARG A 223 18.05 3.97 3.49
N ARG A 224 18.67 2.80 3.66
CA ARG A 224 18.08 1.53 3.27
C ARG A 224 16.80 1.23 4.06
N ARG A 225 16.75 1.58 5.35
CA ARG A 225 15.55 1.37 6.19
C ARG A 225 14.41 2.29 5.75
N PHE A 226 14.67 3.56 5.47
CA PHE A 226 13.64 4.48 4.95
C PHE A 226 13.19 4.11 3.54
N ALA A 227 14.08 3.65 2.66
CA ALA A 227 13.70 3.12 1.35
C ALA A 227 12.79 1.87 1.47
N HIS A 228 13.04 0.99 2.44
CA HIS A 228 12.13 -0.13 2.76
C HIS A 228 10.79 0.33 3.35
N LEU A 229 10.79 1.43 4.12
CA LEU A 229 9.55 2.04 4.60
C LEU A 229 8.73 2.57 3.42
N LEU A 230 9.33 3.32 2.49
CA LEU A 230 8.67 3.82 1.29
C LEU A 230 8.03 2.71 0.45
N GLY A 231 8.64 1.51 0.41
CA GLY A 231 8.04 0.34 -0.22
C GLY A 231 6.74 -0.14 0.42
N ARG A 232 6.40 0.33 1.62
CA ARG A 232 5.19 -0.01 2.40
C ARG A 232 4.28 1.21 2.62
N LEU A 233 4.58 2.32 1.96
CA LEU A 233 3.83 3.56 1.98
C LEU A 233 3.21 3.78 0.59
N PRO A 234 2.01 3.23 0.34
CA PRO A 234 1.33 3.49 -0.92
C PRO A 234 0.98 4.98 -1.01
N ILE A 235 1.21 5.54 -2.18
CA ILE A 235 0.79 6.90 -2.56
C ILE A 235 -0.52 6.74 -3.32
N LEU A 236 -1.58 7.35 -2.80
CA LEU A 236 -2.88 7.34 -3.44
C LEU A 236 -2.99 8.59 -4.31
N THR A 237 -3.10 8.41 -5.62
CA THR A 237 -3.22 9.51 -6.58
C THR A 237 -4.64 9.51 -7.14
N TYR A 238 -5.35 10.63 -7.04
CA TYR A 238 -6.61 10.83 -7.72
C TYR A 238 -6.36 11.49 -9.06
N ARG A 239 -6.84 10.86 -10.13
CA ARG A 239 -6.85 11.44 -11.47
C ARG A 239 -8.25 11.92 -11.77
N GLU A 240 -8.37 13.23 -11.96
CA GLU A 240 -9.61 13.84 -12.42
C GLU A 240 -9.82 13.44 -13.89
N VAL A 241 -11.00 12.88 -14.19
CA VAL A 241 -11.41 12.64 -15.57
C VAL A 241 -12.24 13.84 -15.97
N LEU A 242 -11.69 14.66 -16.88
CA LEU A 242 -12.44 15.74 -17.52
C LEU A 242 -13.43 15.12 -18.52
N ASP A 243 -14.49 14.52 -17.98
CA ASP A 243 -15.61 14.06 -18.80
C ASP A 243 -16.36 15.31 -19.27
N THR A 244 -16.11 15.73 -20.51
CA THR A 244 -16.71 16.92 -21.13
C THR A 244 -18.24 16.84 -21.20
N THR A 245 -18.80 15.64 -20.99
CA THR A 245 -20.23 15.35 -21.04
C THR A 245 -20.88 15.19 -19.66
N ALA A 246 -20.11 15.17 -18.58
CA ALA A 246 -20.67 14.99 -17.23
C ALA A 246 -21.35 16.28 -16.76
N GLN A 247 -22.52 16.13 -16.10
CA GLN A 247 -23.21 17.28 -15.53
C GLN A 247 -22.34 17.96 -14.46
N PRO A 248 -22.37 19.31 -14.37
CA PRO A 248 -21.65 20.04 -13.34
C PRO A 248 -22.05 19.53 -11.95
N GLY A 249 -21.08 18.98 -11.21
CA GLY A 249 -21.28 18.37 -9.89
C GLY A 249 -21.07 16.86 -9.81
N GLN A 250 -20.94 16.15 -10.93
CA GLN A 250 -20.46 14.76 -10.94
C GLN A 250 -18.98 14.72 -11.33
N HIS A 251 -18.10 15.00 -10.36
CA HIS A 251 -16.66 14.79 -10.53
C HIS A 251 -16.37 13.29 -10.49
N GLY A 252 -16.36 12.66 -11.67
CA GLY A 252 -15.94 11.28 -11.84
C GLY A 252 -14.42 11.20 -11.91
N GLY A 253 -13.75 10.79 -10.84
CA GLY A 253 -12.31 10.52 -10.88
C GLY A 253 -11.96 9.06 -10.65
N LYS A 254 -10.71 8.72 -10.96
CA LYS A 254 -10.16 7.39 -10.75
C LYS A 254 -8.96 7.48 -9.82
N TYR A 255 -8.98 6.66 -8.77
CA TYR A 255 -7.84 6.50 -7.90
C TYR A 255 -6.83 5.51 -8.49
N ARG A 256 -5.57 5.89 -8.47
CA ARG A 256 -4.40 5.06 -8.79
C ARG A 256 -3.53 4.96 -7.56
N VAL A 257 -2.90 3.81 -7.37
CA VAL A 257 -1.93 3.62 -6.29
C VAL A 257 -0.55 3.46 -6.90
N SER A 258 0.39 4.28 -6.44
CA SER A 258 1.81 4.22 -6.80
C SER A 258 2.66 4.11 -5.53
N ILE A 259 3.97 4.00 -5.70
CA ILE A 259 4.97 4.06 -4.62
C ILE A 259 6.10 4.97 -5.06
N SER A 260 6.84 5.49 -4.08
CA SER A 260 7.99 6.36 -4.32
C SER A 260 9.03 5.67 -5.24
N PRO A 261 9.67 6.40 -6.16
CA PRO A 261 10.74 5.84 -6.99
C PRO A 261 11.94 5.35 -6.15
N SER A 262 12.20 5.97 -4.99
CA SER A 262 13.24 5.57 -4.03
C SER A 262 12.85 4.37 -3.14
N ALA A 263 11.71 3.73 -3.39
CA ALA A 263 11.21 2.62 -2.59
C ALA A 263 11.91 1.29 -2.92
N ILE A 264 12.30 0.54 -1.88
CA ILE A 264 12.72 -0.86 -2.01
C ILE A 264 11.51 -1.75 -1.74
N HIS A 265 10.90 -2.29 -2.81
CA HIS A 265 9.76 -3.20 -2.73
C HIS A 265 10.00 -4.47 -3.58
N PRO A 266 9.55 -5.67 -3.16
CA PRO A 266 9.74 -6.90 -3.94
C PRO A 266 9.18 -6.84 -5.37
N SER A 267 8.06 -6.14 -5.59
CA SER A 267 7.50 -5.97 -6.95
C SER A 267 8.30 -4.99 -7.82
N LEU A 268 9.13 -4.14 -7.23
CA LEU A 268 9.97 -3.19 -7.97
C LEU A 268 11.32 -3.77 -8.37
N ARG A 269 11.71 -4.95 -7.86
CA ARG A 269 13.00 -5.58 -8.19
C ARG A 269 13.22 -5.74 -9.70
N PHE A 270 12.12 -5.87 -10.45
CA PHE A 270 12.10 -6.05 -11.89
C PHE A 270 11.46 -4.84 -12.61
N SER A 271 11.42 -3.67 -11.98
CA SER A 271 10.88 -2.47 -12.60
C SER A 271 12.00 -1.52 -13.01
N PRO A 272 12.03 -1.02 -14.25
CA PRO A 272 13.03 -0.03 -14.68
C PRO A 272 12.93 1.27 -13.88
N ASN A 273 11.75 1.58 -13.35
CA ASN A 273 11.47 2.78 -12.55
C ASN A 273 12.30 2.89 -11.25
N HIS A 274 12.95 1.81 -10.80
CA HIS A 274 13.84 1.85 -9.63
C HIS A 274 15.21 2.46 -9.96
N LEU A 275 15.58 2.53 -11.23
CA LEU A 275 16.85 3.07 -11.67
C LEU A 275 16.70 4.57 -11.96
N VAL A 276 16.57 5.37 -10.90
CA VAL A 276 16.35 6.83 -11.00
C VAL A 276 17.43 7.53 -11.85
N ASN A 277 18.64 6.98 -11.89
CA ASN A 277 19.77 7.51 -12.64
C ASN A 277 20.23 6.60 -13.79
N ALA A 278 19.42 5.61 -14.20
CA ALA A 278 19.78 4.78 -15.35
C ALA A 278 19.68 5.57 -16.64
N GLY A 279 20.73 5.49 -17.45
CA GLY A 279 20.67 5.93 -18.84
C GLY A 279 19.82 4.97 -19.69
N ALA A 280 19.61 5.34 -20.96
CA ALA A 280 18.94 4.47 -21.93
C ALA A 280 19.63 3.10 -22.04
N ASP A 281 20.97 3.07 -21.95
CA ASP A 281 21.77 1.85 -22.04
C ASP A 281 21.55 0.91 -20.84
N ASP A 282 21.46 1.46 -19.62
CA ASP A 282 21.18 0.68 -18.41
C ASP A 282 19.78 0.06 -18.47
N ILE A 283 18.80 0.81 -19.01
CA ILE A 283 17.45 0.32 -19.21
C ILE A 283 17.44 -0.81 -20.26
N ALA A 284 18.13 -0.62 -21.40
CA ALA A 284 18.23 -1.62 -22.45
C ALA A 284 18.90 -2.92 -21.95
N TRP A 285 19.98 -2.79 -21.17
CA TRP A 285 20.65 -3.93 -20.56
C TRP A 285 19.73 -4.67 -19.57
N PHE A 286 19.01 -3.92 -18.74
CA PHE A 286 18.06 -4.49 -17.80
C PHE A 286 16.90 -5.23 -18.49
N GLU A 287 16.34 -4.66 -19.56
CA GLU A 287 15.29 -5.30 -20.36
C GLU A 287 15.80 -6.57 -21.04
N SER A 288 17.01 -6.55 -21.60
CA SER A 288 17.66 -7.73 -22.16
C SER A 288 17.83 -8.84 -21.12
N ALA A 289 18.33 -8.50 -19.93
CA ALA A 289 18.50 -9.46 -18.84
C ALA A 289 17.15 -10.08 -18.39
N GLN A 290 16.06 -9.30 -18.38
CA GLN A 290 14.74 -9.82 -18.07
C GLN A 290 14.20 -10.77 -19.14
N LEU A 291 14.43 -10.45 -20.42
CA LEU A 291 14.02 -11.32 -21.52
C LEU A 291 14.76 -12.65 -21.43
N GLU A 292 16.06 -12.64 -21.15
CA GLU A 292 16.85 -13.85 -20.95
C GLU A 292 16.34 -14.70 -19.77
N GLU A 293 16.03 -14.07 -18.63
CA GLU A 293 15.49 -14.79 -17.47
C GLU A 293 14.11 -15.42 -17.76
N LYS A 294 13.25 -14.73 -18.54
CA LYS A 294 11.97 -15.28 -19.00
C LYS A 294 12.18 -16.49 -19.89
N MET A 295 13.07 -16.41 -20.89
CA MET A 295 13.41 -17.52 -21.78
C MET A 295 13.94 -18.73 -20.99
N ARG A 296 14.85 -18.50 -20.03
CA ARG A 296 15.37 -19.58 -19.15
C ARG A 296 14.26 -20.26 -18.35
N LYS A 297 13.28 -19.49 -17.83
CA LYS A 297 12.13 -20.03 -17.08
C LYS A 297 11.19 -20.83 -17.97
N GLU A 298 10.90 -20.35 -19.18
CA GLU A 298 10.05 -21.06 -20.14
C GLU A 298 10.69 -22.37 -20.59
N PHE A 299 11.98 -22.36 -20.92
CA PHE A 299 12.73 -23.55 -21.26
C PHE A 299 12.74 -24.57 -20.11
N SER A 300 12.97 -24.11 -18.87
CA SER A 300 12.90 -24.97 -17.68
C SER A 300 11.50 -25.57 -17.47
N LYS A 301 10.44 -24.82 -17.80
CA LYS A 301 9.04 -25.28 -17.72
C LYS A 301 8.73 -26.32 -18.80
N GLN A 302 9.20 -26.11 -20.03
CA GLN A 302 9.07 -27.06 -21.13
C GLN A 302 9.78 -28.37 -20.80
N GLN A 303 11.03 -28.34 -20.35
CA GLN A 303 11.74 -29.55 -19.93
C GLN A 303 11.03 -30.32 -18.81
N ARG A 304 10.43 -29.62 -17.85
CA ARG A 304 9.63 -30.26 -16.79
C ARG A 304 8.37 -30.91 -17.35
N ALA A 305 7.68 -30.25 -18.29
CA ALA A 305 6.50 -30.80 -18.95
C ALA A 305 6.85 -32.04 -19.79
N GLU A 306 7.95 -32.01 -20.51
CA GLU A 306 8.47 -33.15 -21.29
C GLU A 306 8.78 -34.34 -20.39
N ARG A 307 9.49 -34.13 -19.27
CA ARG A 307 9.78 -35.20 -18.29
C ARG A 307 8.52 -35.82 -17.69
N LEU A 308 7.49 -35.03 -17.41
CA LEU A 308 6.21 -35.53 -16.92
C LEU A 308 5.45 -36.31 -18.01
N SER A 309 5.58 -35.91 -19.28
CA SER A 309 4.95 -36.61 -20.39
C SER A 309 5.63 -37.94 -20.73
N SER A 310 6.96 -38.03 -20.60
CA SER A 310 7.71 -39.26 -20.88
C SER A 310 7.58 -40.30 -19.77
N GLY A 311 7.49 -39.87 -18.51
CA GLY A 311 7.34 -40.78 -17.35
C GLY A 311 6.02 -41.59 -17.35
N ASN A 312 4.97 -41.10 -18.01
CA ASN A 312 3.68 -41.80 -18.08
C ASN A 312 3.59 -42.89 -19.16
N ARG A 313 4.64 -43.13 -19.96
CA ARG A 313 4.65 -44.14 -21.03
C ARG A 313 5.29 -45.48 -20.63
N SER A 314 5.72 -45.65 -19.38
CA SER A 314 6.47 -46.83 -18.92
C SER A 314 5.73 -47.70 -17.90
N ILE A 315 4.39 -47.68 -17.92
CA ILE A 315 3.51 -48.58 -17.16
C ILE A 315 2.56 -49.24 -18.16
#